data_AF-A0A561Q392-F1
#
_entry.id   AF-A0A561Q392-F1
#
_cell.length_a   1.000
_cell.length_b   1.000
_cell.length_c   1.000
_cell.angle_alpha   90.00
_cell.angle_beta   90.00
_cell.angle_gamma   90.00
#
_symmetry.space_group_name_H-M   'P 1'
#
loop_
_entity.id
_entity.type
_entity.pdbx_description
1 polymer ?
#
loop_
_entity_poly.entity_id
_entity_poly.type
_entity_poly.pdbx_seq_one_letter_code
_entity_poly.pdbx_strand_id
1 'polypeptide(L)'
;MKKILSLLTMTVVLFACNNARNKEQSTDRSAYDVINEKCYVYREFKPAPGALTDSVLQLRKQLTDYLDQHQFKAHMAGKDSLLFHRQNGQEVIIELPTPQDIWEQSTIIVFDPVKNPLFVNLHKGTAQIEQYIQAK
;
A
#
# COMPACT_ATOMS: atom_id res chain seq x y z
N MET A 1 73.78 -4.12 17.53
CA MET A 1 72.82 -3.77 16.45
C MET A 1 71.46 -4.33 16.82
N LYS A 2 70.53 -3.46 17.23
CA LYS A 2 69.12 -3.76 17.56
C LYS A 2 68.47 -2.41 17.83
N LYS A 3 67.54 -1.94 16.97
CA LYS A 3 66.35 -1.10 17.29
C LYS A 3 65.41 -1.19 16.08
N ILE A 4 64.38 -2.03 16.17
CA ILE A 4 62.97 -1.64 16.40
C ILE A 4 62.28 -1.24 15.09
N LEU A 5 61.74 -2.27 14.45
CA LEU A 5 60.37 -2.38 13.95
C LEU A 5 59.51 -1.11 14.08
N SER A 6 59.03 -0.56 12.96
CA SER A 6 57.78 0.18 12.96
C SER A 6 57.03 -0.05 11.64
N LEU A 7 56.00 -0.90 11.75
CA LEU A 7 54.90 -1.03 10.79
C LEU A 7 54.15 0.30 10.72
N LEU A 8 53.84 0.77 9.51
CA LEU A 8 52.67 1.61 9.30
C LEU A 8 51.89 1.09 8.08
N THR A 9 51.03 0.11 8.35
CA THR A 9 49.94 -0.33 7.48
C THR A 9 48.91 0.80 7.37
N MET A 10 48.90 1.47 6.21
CA MET A 10 47.88 2.45 5.86
C MET A 10 46.67 1.70 5.26
N THR A 11 45.79 1.20 6.12
CA THR A 11 44.47 0.69 5.70
C THR A 11 43.58 1.89 5.37
N VAL A 12 43.54 2.28 4.10
CA VAL A 12 42.52 3.19 3.58
C VAL A 12 41.21 2.40 3.53
N VAL A 13 40.43 2.52 4.59
CA VAL A 13 39.05 2.04 4.61
C VAL A 13 38.26 2.94 3.67
N LEU A 14 37.97 2.43 2.48
CA LEU A 14 36.98 3.01 1.57
C LEU A 14 35.59 2.80 2.17
N PHE A 15 35.28 3.55 3.24
CA PHE A 15 33.90 3.94 3.51
C PHE A 15 33.54 5.02 2.48
N ALA A 16 33.30 4.58 1.24
CA ALA A 16 32.35 5.27 0.39
C ALA A 16 30.96 5.02 1.00
N CYS A 17 30.71 5.67 2.13
CA CYS A 17 29.38 5.90 2.64
C CYS A 17 28.60 6.50 1.48
N ASN A 18 27.66 5.72 0.97
CA ASN A 18 26.73 6.10 -0.06
C ASN A 18 25.74 7.13 0.54
N ASN A 19 26.25 8.27 1.00
CA ASN A 19 25.52 9.37 1.63
C ASN A 19 24.64 10.15 0.63
N ALA A 20 24.49 9.63 -0.59
CA ALA A 20 23.54 10.14 -1.58
C ALA A 20 22.09 9.67 -1.32
N ARG A 21 21.78 9.07 -0.17
CA ARG A 21 20.41 8.63 0.18
C ARG A 21 19.70 9.46 1.25
N ASN A 22 20.34 10.49 1.81
CA ASN A 22 19.72 11.39 2.78
C ASN A 22 19.20 12.71 2.17
N LYS A 23 19.11 12.76 0.84
CA LYS A 23 18.24 13.68 0.12
C LYS A 23 17.04 12.89 -0.40
N GLU A 24 16.45 12.07 0.48
CA GLU A 24 15.02 11.80 0.39
C GLU A 24 14.35 13.16 0.42
N GLN A 25 14.00 13.62 -0.78
CA GLN A 25 12.86 14.46 -1.03
C GLN A 25 11.77 13.96 -0.08
N SER A 26 11.64 14.62 1.08
CA SER A 26 10.62 14.27 2.05
C SER A 26 9.31 14.63 1.38
N THR A 27 8.75 13.68 0.64
CA THR A 27 7.39 13.78 0.15
C THR A 27 6.58 14.08 1.40
N ASP A 28 5.96 15.25 1.43
CA ASP A 28 5.24 15.72 2.61
C ASP A 28 4.13 14.71 2.93
N ARG A 29 4.40 13.83 3.89
CA ARG A 29 3.50 12.73 4.26
C ARG A 29 2.20 13.25 4.84
N SER A 30 2.14 14.53 5.23
CA SER A 30 0.91 15.16 5.69
C SER A 30 -0.13 15.32 4.57
N ALA A 31 0.24 15.21 3.30
CA ALA A 31 -0.70 15.23 2.18
C ALA A 31 -1.39 13.87 1.94
N TYR A 32 -0.88 12.77 2.50
CA TYR A 32 -1.33 11.42 2.19
C TYR A 32 -2.04 10.74 3.36
N ASP A 33 -2.88 9.77 3.04
CA ASP A 33 -3.33 8.75 3.99
C ASP A 33 -2.32 7.59 3.95
N VAL A 34 -1.61 7.38 5.05
CA VAL A 34 -0.45 6.49 5.09
C VAL A 34 -0.87 5.08 5.47
N ILE A 35 -0.67 4.14 4.56
CA ILE A 35 -0.98 2.72 4.74
C ILE A 35 0.32 1.95 4.98
N ASN A 36 0.43 1.29 6.13
CA ASN A 36 1.63 0.54 6.53
C ASN A 36 1.32 -0.89 6.99
N GLU A 37 0.06 -1.32 6.88
CA GLU A 37 -0.40 -2.62 7.36
C GLU A 37 -1.20 -3.37 6.31
N LYS A 38 -1.48 -4.64 6.61
CA LYS A 38 -2.34 -5.49 5.80
C LYS A 38 -3.80 -5.07 5.98
N CYS A 39 -4.37 -4.42 4.99
CA CYS A 39 -5.70 -3.84 5.05
C CYS A 39 -6.38 -3.82 3.67
N TYR A 40 -7.65 -3.43 3.65
CA TYR A 40 -8.30 -2.96 2.44
C TYR A 40 -8.81 -1.54 2.65
N VAL A 41 -8.56 -0.68 1.68
CA VAL A 41 -9.02 0.71 1.68
C VAL A 41 -10.33 0.81 0.89
N TYR A 42 -11.26 1.57 1.44
CA TYR A 42 -12.53 1.92 0.80
C TYR A 42 -12.88 3.39 1.04
N ARG A 43 -13.80 3.93 0.23
CA ARG A 43 -14.37 5.26 0.44
C ARG A 43 -15.70 5.18 1.19
N GLU A 44 -15.89 6.11 2.12
CA GLU A 44 -17.20 6.36 2.71
C GLU A 44 -18.01 7.26 1.79
N PHE A 45 -19.26 6.89 1.55
CA PHE A 45 -20.17 7.71 0.76
C PHE A 45 -21.61 7.39 1.12
N LYS A 46 -22.50 8.35 0.88
CA LYS A 46 -23.94 8.16 1.01
C LYS A 46 -24.50 7.68 -0.34
N PRO A 47 -24.93 6.41 -0.47
CA PRO A 47 -25.44 5.89 -1.74
C PRO A 47 -26.76 6.56 -2.12
N ALA A 48 -26.92 6.84 -3.41
CA ALA A 48 -28.23 7.18 -3.99
C ALA A 48 -29.07 5.90 -4.13
N PRO A 49 -30.38 5.95 -3.85
CA PRO A 49 -31.24 4.77 -3.93
C PRO A 49 -31.36 4.25 -5.37
N GLY A 50 -31.43 2.93 -5.55
CA GLY A 50 -31.70 2.31 -6.85
C GLY A 50 -31.19 0.87 -6.95
N ALA A 51 -31.83 0.05 -7.79
CA ALA A 51 -31.52 -1.38 -7.91
C ALA A 51 -30.07 -1.67 -8.33
N LEU A 52 -29.48 -0.81 -9.18
CA LEU A 52 -28.06 -0.90 -9.52
C LEU A 52 -27.20 -0.64 -8.29
N THR A 53 -27.47 0.44 -7.55
CA THR A 53 -26.74 0.76 -6.32
C THR A 53 -26.80 -0.38 -5.32
N ASP A 54 -27.98 -0.94 -5.08
CA ASP A 54 -28.17 -2.05 -4.15
C ASP A 54 -27.35 -3.28 -4.55
N SER A 55 -27.31 -3.58 -5.86
CA SER A 55 -26.51 -4.70 -6.40
C SER A 55 -25.01 -4.48 -6.22
N VAL A 56 -24.52 -3.25 -6.47
CA VAL A 56 -23.10 -2.91 -6.31
C VAL A 56 -22.70 -2.95 -4.83
N LEU A 57 -23.54 -2.42 -3.94
CA LEU A 57 -23.29 -2.45 -2.50
C LEU A 57 -23.29 -3.89 -1.96
N GLN A 58 -24.16 -4.77 -2.48
CA GLN A 58 -24.14 -6.18 -2.14
C GLN A 58 -22.83 -6.86 -2.56
N LEU A 59 -22.34 -6.61 -3.78
CA LEU A 59 -21.06 -7.13 -4.26
C LEU A 59 -19.89 -6.61 -3.42
N ARG A 60 -19.87 -5.29 -3.15
CA ARG A 60 -18.88 -4.68 -2.28
C ARG A 60 -18.86 -5.36 -0.91
N LYS A 61 -20.03 -5.56 -0.29
CA LYS A 61 -20.16 -6.22 1.01
C LYS A 61 -19.61 -7.64 0.97
N GLN A 62 -19.95 -8.43 -0.04
CA GLN A 62 -19.45 -9.81 -0.17
C GLN A 62 -17.92 -9.86 -0.22
N LEU A 63 -17.30 -8.90 -0.90
CA LEU A 63 -15.84 -8.82 -1.02
C LEU A 63 -15.17 -8.34 0.26
N THR A 64 -15.74 -7.34 0.94
CA THR A 64 -15.21 -6.87 2.23
C THR A 64 -15.38 -7.93 3.32
N ASP A 65 -16.52 -8.62 3.37
CA ASP A 65 -16.74 -9.73 4.32
C ASP A 65 -15.71 -10.85 4.11
N TYR A 66 -15.39 -11.17 2.84
CA TYR A 66 -14.36 -12.16 2.52
C TYR A 66 -12.97 -11.67 2.93
N LEU A 67 -12.63 -10.40 2.69
CA LEU A 67 -11.37 -9.81 3.15
C LEU A 67 -11.24 -9.83 4.69
N ASP A 68 -12.33 -9.55 5.40
CA ASP A 68 -12.39 -9.60 6.87
C ASP A 68 -12.10 -11.03 7.37
N GLN A 69 -12.69 -12.06 6.73
CA GLN A 69 -12.41 -13.47 7.04
C GLN A 69 -10.93 -13.83 6.86
N HIS A 70 -10.24 -13.17 5.94
CA HIS A 70 -8.81 -13.33 5.68
C HIS A 70 -7.91 -12.33 6.44
N GLN A 71 -8.45 -11.72 7.50
CA GLN A 71 -7.74 -10.84 8.43
C GLN A 71 -7.15 -9.58 7.79
N PHE A 72 -7.72 -9.11 6.67
CA PHE A 72 -7.44 -7.76 6.20
C PHE A 72 -8.28 -6.79 7.01
N LYS A 73 -7.63 -5.78 7.61
CA LYS A 73 -8.36 -4.75 8.36
C LYS A 73 -9.05 -3.78 7.40
N ALA A 74 -10.24 -3.34 7.77
CA ALA A 74 -10.94 -2.27 7.05
C ALA A 74 -10.24 -0.92 7.32
N HIS A 75 -9.91 -0.19 6.26
CA HIS A 75 -9.36 1.16 6.34
C HIS A 75 -10.23 2.11 5.51
N MET A 76 -10.82 3.11 6.15
CA MET A 76 -11.57 4.13 5.44
C MET A 76 -10.59 5.21 4.96
N ALA A 77 -10.56 5.49 3.66
CA ALA A 77 -9.69 6.51 3.10
C ALA A 77 -10.02 7.88 3.71
N GLY A 78 -9.05 8.48 4.41
CA GLY A 78 -9.18 9.82 4.99
C GLY A 78 -8.86 10.94 3.99
N LYS A 79 -8.21 10.60 2.87
CA LYS A 79 -7.80 11.51 1.78
C LYS A 79 -7.90 10.82 0.43
N ASP A 80 -7.89 11.60 -0.63
CA ASP A 80 -7.88 11.09 -2.00
C ASP A 80 -6.47 10.64 -2.47
N SER A 81 -5.43 10.90 -1.68
CA SER A 81 -4.07 10.43 -1.98
C SER A 81 -3.60 9.45 -0.91
N LEU A 82 -3.27 8.23 -1.29
CA LEU A 82 -2.75 7.19 -0.42
C LEU A 82 -1.23 7.07 -0.59
N LEU A 83 -0.52 6.84 0.52
CA LEU A 83 0.89 6.47 0.52
C LEU A 83 1.03 5.09 1.15
N PHE A 84 1.30 4.08 0.33
CA PHE A 84 1.52 2.72 0.82
C PHE A 84 3.01 2.43 1.01
N HIS A 85 3.38 2.02 2.22
CA HIS A 85 4.74 1.64 2.56
C HIS A 85 4.88 0.12 2.57
N ARG A 86 5.71 -0.40 1.66
CA ARG A 86 6.03 -1.82 1.56
C ARG A 86 7.13 -2.23 2.52
N GLN A 87 7.15 -3.50 2.91
CA GLN A 87 8.15 -4.04 3.84
C GLN A 87 9.59 -3.93 3.31
N ASN A 88 9.78 -3.85 1.98
CA ASN A 88 11.08 -3.64 1.36
C ASN A 88 11.55 -2.17 1.32
N GLY A 89 10.81 -1.25 1.96
CA GLY A 89 11.13 0.17 2.01
C GLY A 89 10.68 0.96 0.77
N GLN A 90 9.94 0.34 -0.16
CA GLN A 90 9.35 1.06 -1.28
C GLN A 90 8.08 1.77 -0.85
N GLU A 91 7.88 2.98 -1.39
CA GLU A 91 6.66 3.74 -1.26
C GLU A 91 5.89 3.73 -2.58
N VAL A 92 4.58 3.51 -2.49
CA VAL A 92 3.66 3.54 -3.64
C VAL A 92 2.62 4.62 -3.37
N ILE A 93 2.60 5.65 -4.21
CA ILE A 93 1.59 6.71 -4.18
C ILE A 93 0.41 6.28 -5.05
N ILE A 94 -0.80 6.41 -4.53
CA ILE A 94 -2.03 6.10 -5.25
C ILE A 94 -2.95 7.31 -5.12
N GLU A 95 -3.28 7.91 -6.27
CA GLU A 95 -4.31 8.94 -6.36
C GLU A 95 -5.66 8.28 -6.64
N LEU A 96 -6.65 8.62 -5.82
CA LEU A 96 -8.02 8.17 -5.96
C LEU A 96 -8.78 9.26 -6.73
N PRO A 97 -9.11 9.06 -8.02
CA PRO A 97 -9.85 10.07 -8.77
C PRO A 97 -11.25 10.28 -8.19
N THR A 98 -11.84 11.46 -8.38
CA THR A 98 -13.24 11.70 -8.00
C THR A 98 -14.14 10.72 -8.75
N PRO A 99 -14.93 9.90 -8.05
CA PRO A 99 -15.68 8.83 -8.69
C PRO A 99 -16.86 9.40 -9.49
N GLN A 100 -17.07 8.87 -10.69
CA GLN A 100 -18.12 9.30 -11.62
C GLN A 100 -19.40 8.49 -11.51
N ASP A 101 -19.33 7.27 -10.99
CA ASP A 101 -20.45 6.38 -10.81
C ASP A 101 -20.36 5.54 -9.53
N ILE A 102 -21.36 4.69 -9.31
CA ILE A 102 -21.43 3.83 -8.12
C ILE A 102 -20.35 2.74 -8.09
N TRP A 103 -19.82 2.31 -9.24
CA TRP A 103 -18.76 1.32 -9.32
C TRP A 103 -17.45 1.92 -8.82
N GLU A 104 -17.12 3.12 -9.29
CA GLU A 104 -15.94 3.87 -8.85
C GLU A 104 -16.06 4.30 -7.39
N GLN A 105 -17.25 4.72 -6.93
CA GLN A 105 -17.51 5.01 -5.51
C GLN A 105 -17.27 3.78 -4.63
N SER A 106 -17.57 2.59 -5.13
CA SER A 106 -17.46 1.31 -4.41
C SER A 106 -16.08 0.64 -4.55
N THR A 107 -15.08 1.37 -5.04
CA THR A 107 -13.71 0.88 -5.19
C THR A 107 -13.16 0.31 -3.87
N ILE A 108 -12.50 -0.85 -3.97
CA ILE A 108 -11.74 -1.49 -2.90
C ILE A 108 -10.30 -1.66 -3.38
N ILE A 109 -9.34 -1.23 -2.55
CA ILE A 109 -7.91 -1.44 -2.81
C ILE A 109 -7.33 -2.26 -1.67
N VAL A 110 -6.76 -3.42 -1.98
CA VAL A 110 -6.18 -4.32 -0.98
C VAL A 110 -4.68 -4.08 -0.88
N PHE A 111 -4.19 -3.97 0.34
CA PHE A 111 -2.79 -3.76 0.68
C PHE A 111 -2.27 -4.92 1.51
N ASP A 112 -1.10 -5.42 1.13
CA ASP A 112 -0.31 -6.37 1.91
C ASP A 112 1.15 -5.92 1.84
N PRO A 113 1.83 -5.59 2.97
CA PRO A 113 3.19 -5.03 2.97
C PRO A 113 4.22 -5.81 2.15
N VAL A 114 4.00 -7.10 1.90
CA VAL A 114 4.91 -7.93 1.07
C VAL A 114 4.55 -7.94 -0.42
N LYS A 115 3.35 -7.52 -0.82
CA LYS A 115 2.84 -7.59 -2.20
C LYS A 115 2.66 -6.20 -2.81
N ASN A 116 2.32 -6.16 -4.09
CA ASN A 116 1.85 -4.92 -4.74
C ASN A 116 0.37 -4.70 -4.38
N PRO A 117 -0.11 -3.45 -4.28
CA PRO A 117 -1.53 -3.17 -4.08
C PRO A 117 -2.40 -3.83 -5.15
N LEU A 118 -3.57 -4.33 -4.74
CA LEU A 118 -4.56 -4.92 -5.63
C LEU A 118 -5.80 -4.02 -5.74
N PHE A 119 -6.08 -3.55 -6.94
CA PHE A 119 -7.35 -2.90 -7.27
C PHE A 119 -8.40 -3.98 -7.57
N VAL A 120 -9.39 -4.08 -6.69
CA VAL A 120 -10.40 -5.14 -6.77
C VAL A 120 -11.45 -4.78 -7.82
N ASN A 121 -11.68 -5.70 -8.74
CA ASN A 121 -12.79 -5.62 -9.68
C ASN A 121 -14.02 -6.29 -9.06
N LEU A 122 -15.02 -5.48 -8.71
CA LEU A 122 -16.25 -5.94 -8.06
C LEU A 122 -17.01 -7.01 -8.89
N HIS A 123 -16.87 -7.02 -10.21
CA HIS A 123 -17.52 -7.99 -11.10
C HIS A 123 -16.88 -9.38 -11.07
N LYS A 124 -15.65 -9.51 -10.56
CA LYS A 124 -14.91 -10.79 -10.56
C LYS A 124 -15.16 -11.65 -9.32
N GLY A 125 -16.01 -11.19 -8.40
CA GLY A 125 -16.24 -11.86 -7.13
C GLY A 125 -14.92 -12.06 -6.37
N THR A 126 -14.86 -13.09 -5.52
CA THR A 126 -13.71 -13.33 -4.63
C THR A 126 -12.49 -13.92 -5.35
N ALA A 127 -12.61 -14.36 -6.60
CA ALA A 127 -11.55 -15.08 -7.31
C ALA A 127 -10.24 -14.27 -7.42
N GLN A 128 -10.33 -12.97 -7.67
CA GLN A 128 -9.16 -12.09 -7.74
C GLN A 128 -8.48 -11.95 -6.37
N ILE A 129 -9.28 -11.88 -5.30
CA ILE A 129 -8.79 -11.75 -3.93
C ILE A 129 -8.14 -13.06 -3.47
N GLU A 130 -8.75 -14.21 -3.77
CA GLU A 130 -8.19 -15.54 -3.50
C GLU A 130 -6.82 -15.69 -4.18
N GLN A 131 -6.72 -15.37 -5.48
CA GLN A 131 -5.45 -15.40 -6.22
C GLN A 131 -4.41 -14.49 -5.58
N TYR A 132 -4.81 -13.29 -5.17
CA TYR A 132 -3.92 -12.36 -4.49
C TYR A 132 -3.43 -12.89 -3.13
N ILE A 133 -4.31 -13.52 -2.36
CA ILE A 133 -3.97 -14.12 -1.06
C ILE A 133 -2.97 -15.27 -1.24
N GLN A 134 -3.20 -16.13 -2.23
CA GLN A 134 -2.37 -17.30 -2.50
C GLN A 134 -1.03 -16.97 -3.19
N ALA A 135 -0.94 -15.83 -3.89
CA ALA A 135 0.30 -15.38 -4.50
C ALA A 135 1.39 -15.19 -3.43
N LYS A 136 2.62 -15.59 -3.77
CA LYS A 136 3.80 -15.48 -2.89
C LYS A 136 4.49 -14.14 -3.08
#